data_AF-A0A662WPI2-F1
#
_entry.id   AF-A0A662WPI2-F1
#
_cell.length_a   1.000
_cell.length_b   1.000
_cell.length_c   1.000
_cell.angle_alpha   90.00
_cell.angle_beta   90.00
_cell.angle_gamma   90.00
#
_symmetry.space_group_name_H-M   'P 1'
#
loop_
_entity.id
_entity.type
_entity.pdbx_description
1 polymer ?
#
loop_
_entity_poly.entity_id
_entity_poly.type
_entity_poly.pdbx_seq_one_letter_code
_entity_poly.pdbx_strand_id
1 'polypeptide(L)'
;MQRGGPTSPQERVAACCQEQLCGRFGRGRLKAGEDPAAPAQCAKMALGGRALQSAKFASRVEQLRAVSILALCSSARNTEPAQCWLAVPAATRQQMLTASATSNAAAGMEAEIATLPLVQICRDAQDDRPARCYLTWLKSSGTSSNSDARDAVDTVTTLCRSFGGQVAALEQCVKPIVRLMGTGTPAALAALQLCRFVGDGSNLPAMVECVSDLRKKRVSPSTTAQLCGKATGDKGDGNKPQTCFLAAQKKLRWMDQESQVALCEDVVARSAIAPVDCAVEMKTFTQSLASSSTSAASSSMFLVLNILDQYGDAMVDTYRHQHSRGAVYVSAVFIDHHDQPHQQTVHHQPILRGSSYAAIVNGSAVFSDLLFTAAGEFVLTFRAGVGVTEEVARVLVHADEAAEALQARCHGLFDRFECSSQPLPSQYDLQHSEHQLLLLPRRFQLNAVSCQQYWLENVGGLGFRGFSRSHDAVYALPRPLYDLFTCVVLISFAVHRLVERADSLRIAHALLGLREGETNRAAIRRAYHRRSLEWHPDKWHALAVALPPAWQQTLGGIYTLVTQAYDQLVRLAR
;
A
#
# COMPACT_ATOMS: atom_id res chain seq x y z
N MET A 1 -69.89 -11.58 30.49
CA MET A 1 -69.14 -10.34 30.20
C MET A 1 -68.04 -10.67 29.20
N GLN A 2 -68.34 -10.50 27.91
CA GLN A 2 -67.43 -10.82 26.80
C GLN A 2 -66.45 -9.65 26.57
N ARG A 3 -65.16 -9.97 26.45
CA ARG A 3 -64.13 -9.04 25.97
C ARG A 3 -64.34 -8.81 24.48
N GLY A 4 -64.60 -7.56 24.10
CA GLY A 4 -64.64 -7.14 22.70
C GLY A 4 -63.26 -7.20 22.06
N GLY A 5 -63.11 -8.08 21.06
CA GLY A 5 -62.02 -8.04 20.10
C GLY A 5 -62.41 -7.20 18.87
N PRO A 6 -61.45 -6.75 18.06
CA PRO A 6 -61.69 -5.86 16.93
C PRO A 6 -62.53 -6.53 15.85
N THR A 7 -63.57 -5.82 15.40
CA THR A 7 -64.69 -6.36 14.59
C THR A 7 -64.62 -6.02 13.10
N SER A 8 -63.51 -5.47 12.58
CA SER A 8 -63.37 -5.27 11.13
C SER A 8 -62.28 -6.14 10.48
N PRO A 9 -62.51 -6.68 9.26
CA PRO A 9 -61.47 -7.33 8.46
C PRO A 9 -60.29 -6.41 8.12
N GLN A 10 -60.50 -5.09 8.14
CA GLN A 10 -59.44 -4.08 7.98
C GLN A 10 -58.51 -3.99 9.21
N GLU A 11 -59.00 -4.23 10.43
CA GLU A 11 -58.18 -4.25 11.65
C GLU A 11 -57.30 -5.50 11.77
N ARG A 12 -57.73 -6.65 11.22
CA ARG A 12 -56.93 -7.89 11.25
C ARG A 12 -55.74 -7.87 10.27
N VAL A 13 -55.87 -7.14 9.16
CA VAL A 13 -54.78 -6.98 8.19
C VAL A 13 -53.74 -5.97 8.68
N ALA A 14 -54.17 -4.93 9.42
CA ALA A 14 -53.28 -4.00 10.11
C ALA A 14 -52.47 -4.68 11.23
N ALA A 15 -53.10 -5.56 12.02
CA ALA A 15 -52.44 -6.31 13.10
C ALA A 15 -51.35 -7.27 12.58
N CYS A 16 -51.56 -7.93 11.44
CA CYS A 16 -50.62 -8.95 10.93
C CYS A 16 -49.32 -8.35 10.35
N CYS A 17 -49.40 -7.22 9.64
CA CYS A 17 -48.19 -6.50 9.21
C CYS A 17 -47.49 -5.83 10.40
N GLN A 18 -48.24 -5.28 11.36
CA GLN A 18 -47.68 -4.68 12.57
C GLN A 18 -47.01 -5.74 13.47
N GLU A 19 -47.52 -6.97 13.55
CA GLU A 19 -46.89 -8.09 14.25
C GLU A 19 -45.63 -8.62 13.56
N GLN A 20 -45.58 -8.72 12.22
CA GLN A 20 -44.36 -9.10 11.52
C GLN A 20 -43.26 -8.03 11.61
N LEU A 21 -43.66 -6.74 11.57
CA LEU A 21 -42.75 -5.61 11.77
C LEU A 21 -42.23 -5.62 13.22
N CYS A 22 -43.11 -5.64 14.22
CA CYS A 22 -42.74 -5.71 15.64
C CYS A 22 -41.94 -6.98 16.00
N GLY A 23 -42.23 -8.11 15.35
CA GLY A 23 -41.52 -9.37 15.53
C GLY A 23 -40.06 -9.34 15.06
N ARG A 24 -39.72 -8.49 14.09
CA ARG A 24 -38.32 -8.23 13.69
C ARG A 24 -37.60 -7.33 14.69
N PHE A 25 -38.28 -6.34 15.28
CA PHE A 25 -37.67 -5.47 16.30
C PHE A 25 -37.44 -6.17 17.65
N GLY A 26 -38.28 -7.15 18.00
CA GLY A 26 -38.20 -7.86 19.27
C GLY A 26 -37.06 -8.88 19.44
N ARG A 27 -36.21 -9.12 18.44
CA ARG A 27 -35.14 -10.15 18.50
C ARG A 27 -33.71 -9.60 18.62
N GLY A 28 -33.51 -8.28 18.65
CA GLY A 28 -32.19 -7.67 18.87
C GLY A 28 -31.80 -7.62 20.36
N ARG A 29 -30.54 -7.92 20.71
CA ARG A 29 -30.01 -7.68 22.06
C ARG A 29 -30.03 -6.17 22.34
N LEU A 30 -31.01 -5.70 23.12
CA LEU A 30 -31.06 -4.33 23.61
C LEU A 30 -29.94 -4.09 24.64
N LYS A 31 -29.27 -2.94 24.54
CA LYS A 31 -28.33 -2.49 25.57
C LYS A 31 -29.14 -1.94 26.76
N ALA A 32 -28.62 -2.10 27.98
CA ALA A 32 -29.28 -1.61 29.18
C ALA A 32 -29.53 -0.08 29.07
N GLY A 33 -30.80 0.35 29.13
CA GLY A 33 -31.22 1.76 29.09
C GLY A 33 -31.97 2.22 27.83
N GLU A 34 -32.20 1.36 26.84
CA GLU A 34 -32.97 1.72 25.63
C GLU A 34 -34.47 1.36 25.76
N ASP A 35 -35.37 2.27 25.36
CA ASP A 35 -36.82 2.02 25.34
C ASP A 35 -37.15 0.99 24.23
N PRO A 36 -37.61 -0.23 24.58
CA PRO A 36 -37.92 -1.28 23.60
C PRO A 36 -39.06 -0.88 22.64
N ALA A 37 -39.86 0.13 22.98
CA ALA A 37 -40.95 0.61 22.13
C ALA A 37 -40.51 1.66 21.11
N ALA A 38 -39.32 2.27 21.24
CA ALA A 38 -38.88 3.39 20.41
C ALA A 38 -38.83 3.05 18.90
N PRO A 39 -38.30 1.90 18.45
CA PRO A 39 -38.32 1.52 17.03
C PRO A 39 -39.74 1.40 16.45
N ALA A 40 -40.67 0.83 17.23
CA ALA A 40 -42.06 0.65 16.80
C ALA A 40 -42.81 2.01 16.74
N GLN A 41 -42.56 2.90 17.70
CA GLN A 41 -43.12 4.25 17.70
C GLN A 41 -42.59 5.08 16.53
N CYS A 42 -41.28 4.99 16.24
CA CYS A 42 -40.66 5.59 15.06
C CYS A 42 -41.36 5.11 13.77
N ALA A 43 -41.51 3.80 13.60
CA ALA A 43 -42.14 3.24 12.39
C ALA A 43 -43.60 3.67 12.24
N LYS A 44 -44.37 3.66 13.34
CA LYS A 44 -45.76 4.13 13.37
C LYS A 44 -45.89 5.59 12.94
N MET A 45 -44.98 6.44 13.43
CA MET A 45 -44.94 7.85 13.08
C MET A 45 -44.56 8.06 11.60
N ALA A 46 -43.52 7.40 11.11
CA ALA A 46 -43.03 7.53 9.73
C ALA A 46 -44.08 7.07 8.69
N LEU A 47 -44.93 6.11 9.04
CA LEU A 47 -46.06 5.67 8.24
C LEU A 47 -47.22 6.69 8.19
N GLY A 48 -47.23 7.67 9.11
CA GLY A 48 -48.28 8.68 9.20
C GLY A 48 -49.66 8.08 9.49
N GLY A 49 -49.71 6.97 10.22
CA GLY A 49 -50.96 6.26 10.55
C GLY A 49 -51.66 5.57 9.38
N ARG A 50 -51.08 5.58 8.16
CA ARG A 50 -51.65 4.85 7.02
C ARG A 50 -51.33 3.36 7.16
N ALA A 51 -52.35 2.52 7.06
CA ALA A 51 -52.16 1.08 6.98
C ALA A 51 -51.39 0.75 5.69
N LEU A 52 -50.32 -0.06 5.82
CA LEU A 52 -49.67 -0.66 4.66
C LEU A 52 -50.63 -1.65 4.03
N GLN A 53 -50.80 -1.58 2.71
CA GLN A 53 -51.53 -2.62 1.99
C GLN A 53 -50.79 -3.96 2.14
N SER A 54 -51.55 -5.06 2.14
CA SER A 54 -50.99 -6.41 2.24
C SER A 54 -49.90 -6.61 1.19
N ALA A 55 -48.77 -7.23 1.59
CA ALA A 55 -47.59 -7.43 0.74
C ALA A 55 -47.90 -8.12 -0.61
N LYS A 56 -49.01 -8.87 -0.71
CA LYS A 56 -49.49 -9.51 -1.94
C LYS A 56 -49.98 -8.54 -3.03
N PHE A 57 -50.32 -7.30 -2.68
CA PHE A 57 -50.87 -6.30 -3.62
C PHE A 57 -50.12 -4.97 -3.61
N ALA A 58 -49.07 -4.85 -2.80
CA ALA A 58 -48.27 -3.64 -2.73
C ALA A 58 -47.43 -3.47 -4.00
N SER A 59 -47.50 -2.29 -4.59
CA SER A 59 -46.58 -1.88 -5.65
C SER A 59 -45.12 -1.94 -5.17
N ARG A 60 -44.14 -2.12 -6.07
CA ARG A 60 -42.71 -2.11 -5.71
C ARG A 60 -42.32 -0.85 -4.93
N VAL A 61 -42.94 0.30 -5.25
CA VAL A 61 -42.73 1.57 -4.56
C VAL A 61 -43.25 1.53 -3.10
N GLU A 62 -44.41 0.92 -2.86
CA GLU A 62 -44.94 0.72 -1.51
C GLU A 62 -44.11 -0.26 -0.69
N GLN A 63 -43.61 -1.32 -1.33
CA GLN A 63 -42.67 -2.25 -0.70
C GLN A 63 -41.39 -1.52 -0.30
N LEU A 64 -40.75 -0.80 -1.22
CA LEU A 64 -39.56 0.00 -0.93
C LEU A 64 -39.83 1.02 0.19
N ARG A 65 -40.99 1.68 0.19
CA ARG A 65 -41.38 2.59 1.27
C ARG A 65 -41.42 1.88 2.62
N ALA A 66 -42.07 0.73 2.70
CA ALA A 66 -42.20 -0.04 3.93
C ALA A 66 -40.83 -0.48 4.46
N VAL A 67 -39.98 -1.02 3.59
CA VAL A 67 -38.66 -1.49 4.03
C VAL A 67 -37.68 -0.33 4.32
N SER A 68 -37.83 0.83 3.66
CA SER A 68 -37.09 2.05 4.01
C SER A 68 -37.39 2.51 5.43
N ILE A 69 -38.67 2.51 5.82
CA ILE A 69 -39.12 2.90 7.15
C ILE A 69 -38.60 1.90 8.20
N LEU A 70 -38.61 0.61 7.87
CA LEU A 70 -37.99 -0.41 8.72
C LEU A 70 -36.51 -0.16 8.92
N ALA A 71 -35.76 0.08 7.85
CA ALA A 71 -34.32 0.34 7.94
C ALA A 71 -34.04 1.60 8.75
N LEU A 72 -34.80 2.67 8.52
CA LEU A 72 -34.74 3.94 9.25
C LEU A 72 -34.95 3.74 10.76
N CYS A 73 -35.97 2.98 11.14
CA CYS A 73 -36.36 2.83 12.55
C CYS A 73 -35.71 1.64 13.26
N SER A 74 -35.02 0.73 12.54
CA SER A 74 -34.39 -0.51 13.04
C SER A 74 -33.57 -0.35 14.32
N SER A 75 -32.91 0.80 14.49
CA SER A 75 -32.04 1.12 15.62
C SER A 75 -32.40 2.46 16.27
N ALA A 76 -33.62 2.97 16.04
CA ALA A 76 -34.02 4.28 16.52
C ALA A 76 -34.23 4.26 18.05
N ARG A 77 -33.62 5.24 18.73
CA ARG A 77 -33.77 5.45 20.18
C ARG A 77 -34.95 6.33 20.55
N ASN A 78 -35.52 7.03 19.57
CA ASN A 78 -36.63 7.96 19.71
C ASN A 78 -37.40 8.05 18.38
N THR A 79 -38.37 8.96 18.29
CA THR A 79 -39.18 9.18 17.08
C THR A 79 -38.57 10.17 16.10
N GLU A 80 -37.40 10.73 16.40
CA GLU A 80 -36.77 11.80 15.60
C GLU A 80 -36.37 11.38 14.17
N PRO A 81 -35.89 10.14 13.92
CA PRO A 81 -35.72 9.66 12.55
C PRO A 81 -37.00 9.73 11.71
N ALA A 82 -38.15 9.47 12.34
CA ALA A 82 -39.45 9.59 11.68
C ALA A 82 -39.86 11.04 11.44
N GLN A 83 -39.56 11.96 12.37
CA GLN A 83 -39.80 13.39 12.19
C GLN A 83 -38.95 13.95 11.03
N CYS A 84 -37.66 13.60 10.99
CA CYS A 84 -36.77 13.90 9.86
C CYS A 84 -37.34 13.38 8.54
N TRP A 85 -37.80 12.12 8.51
CA TRP A 85 -38.41 11.53 7.32
C TRP A 85 -39.68 12.27 6.86
N LEU A 86 -40.51 12.72 7.81
CA LEU A 86 -41.75 13.44 7.51
C LEU A 86 -41.51 14.89 7.06
N ALA A 87 -40.41 15.52 7.48
CA ALA A 87 -40.02 16.86 7.04
C ALA A 87 -39.71 16.93 5.54
N VAL A 88 -39.44 15.79 4.89
CA VAL A 88 -39.27 15.72 3.43
C VAL A 88 -40.64 15.70 2.74
N PRO A 89 -40.91 16.63 1.79
CA PRO A 89 -42.17 16.68 1.05
C PRO A 89 -42.55 15.33 0.46
N ALA A 90 -43.83 14.96 0.54
CA ALA A 90 -44.32 13.67 0.06
C ALA A 90 -44.00 13.43 -1.42
N ALA A 91 -44.08 14.47 -2.26
CA ALA A 91 -43.72 14.41 -3.67
C ALA A 91 -42.24 14.01 -3.87
N THR A 92 -41.32 14.61 -3.12
CA THR A 92 -39.89 14.29 -3.17
C THR A 92 -39.60 12.86 -2.70
N ARG A 93 -40.24 12.43 -1.61
CA ARG A 93 -40.12 11.03 -1.13
C ARG A 93 -40.60 10.04 -2.18
N GLN A 94 -41.76 10.30 -2.77
CA GLN A 94 -42.33 9.45 -3.81
C GLN A 94 -41.42 9.40 -5.05
N GLN A 95 -40.88 10.54 -5.46
CA GLN A 95 -39.99 10.63 -6.61
C GLN A 95 -38.71 9.80 -6.43
N MET A 96 -38.09 9.83 -5.24
CA MET A 96 -36.89 9.04 -4.93
C MET A 96 -37.16 7.54 -4.86
N LEU A 97 -38.29 7.16 -4.26
CA LEU A 97 -38.70 5.76 -4.19
C LEU A 97 -39.00 5.21 -5.59
N THR A 98 -39.66 5.99 -6.45
CA THR A 98 -39.92 5.62 -7.85
C THR A 98 -38.62 5.52 -8.64
N ALA A 99 -37.70 6.48 -8.51
CA ALA A 99 -36.41 6.46 -9.20
C ALA A 99 -35.56 5.24 -8.82
N SER A 100 -35.61 4.84 -7.55
CA SER A 100 -34.92 3.65 -7.06
C SER A 100 -35.57 2.38 -7.62
N ALA A 101 -36.91 2.31 -7.57
CA ALA A 101 -37.69 1.21 -8.13
C ALA A 101 -37.44 0.99 -9.63
N THR A 102 -37.05 2.03 -10.37
CA THR A 102 -36.68 1.95 -11.79
C THR A 102 -35.22 1.56 -12.05
N SER A 103 -34.33 1.68 -11.06
CA SER A 103 -32.93 1.26 -11.20
C SER A 103 -32.82 -0.27 -11.17
N ASN A 104 -31.99 -0.83 -12.06
CA ASN A 104 -31.96 -2.26 -12.44
C ASN A 104 -32.16 -3.25 -11.27
N ALA A 105 -33.12 -4.16 -11.44
CA ALA A 105 -33.62 -5.13 -10.46
C ALA A 105 -32.64 -6.26 -10.06
N ALA A 106 -31.36 -6.16 -10.40
CA ALA A 106 -30.36 -7.20 -10.14
C ALA A 106 -29.77 -7.12 -8.72
N ALA A 107 -29.86 -5.97 -8.04
CA ALA A 107 -29.46 -5.83 -6.65
C ALA A 107 -30.62 -6.26 -5.73
N GLY A 108 -30.34 -7.10 -4.73
CA GLY A 108 -31.34 -7.49 -3.73
C GLY A 108 -31.94 -6.27 -3.01
N MET A 109 -33.21 -6.39 -2.60
CA MET A 109 -33.98 -5.28 -2.00
C MET A 109 -33.25 -4.61 -0.82
N GLU A 110 -32.54 -5.38 0.01
CA GLU A 110 -31.74 -4.87 1.14
C GLU A 110 -30.58 -3.96 0.72
N ALA A 111 -29.89 -4.27 -0.38
CA ALA A 111 -28.83 -3.42 -0.93
C ALA A 111 -29.42 -2.13 -1.54
N GLU A 112 -30.59 -2.22 -2.18
CA GLU A 112 -31.29 -1.06 -2.72
C GLU A 112 -31.67 -0.07 -1.61
N ILE A 113 -32.10 -0.57 -0.45
CA ILE A 113 -32.52 0.25 0.70
C ILE A 113 -31.35 0.94 1.39
N ALA A 114 -30.21 0.25 1.54
CA ALA A 114 -29.02 0.85 2.16
C ALA A 114 -28.52 2.08 1.40
N THR A 115 -28.87 2.18 0.12
CA THR A 115 -28.50 3.30 -0.76
C THR A 115 -29.60 4.34 -0.92
N LEU A 116 -30.73 4.22 -0.23
CA LEU A 116 -31.79 5.22 -0.31
C LEU A 116 -31.39 6.50 0.44
N PRO A 117 -31.33 7.65 -0.26
CA PRO A 117 -30.82 8.90 0.31
C PRO A 117 -31.42 9.28 1.67
N LEU A 118 -32.74 9.15 1.74
CA LEU A 118 -33.55 9.58 2.87
C LEU A 118 -33.32 8.72 4.11
N VAL A 119 -33.03 7.43 3.92
CA VAL A 119 -32.73 6.52 5.04
C VAL A 119 -31.38 6.92 5.63
N GLN A 120 -30.37 7.16 4.79
CA GLN A 120 -29.03 7.56 5.25
C GLN A 120 -29.03 8.90 6.01
N ILE A 121 -29.81 9.88 5.53
CA ILE A 121 -29.91 11.20 6.17
C ILE A 121 -30.59 11.13 7.54
N CYS A 122 -31.69 10.38 7.64
CA CYS A 122 -32.56 10.43 8.81
C CYS A 122 -32.33 9.32 9.85
N ARG A 123 -31.58 8.25 9.55
CA ARG A 123 -31.41 7.09 10.44
C ARG A 123 -30.94 7.44 11.85
N ASP A 124 -29.99 8.36 11.95
CA ASP A 124 -29.39 8.80 13.22
C ASP A 124 -29.82 10.22 13.62
N ALA A 125 -30.91 10.73 13.00
CA ALA A 125 -31.35 12.09 13.23
C ALA A 125 -31.90 12.27 14.66
N GLN A 126 -31.53 13.39 15.27
CA GLN A 126 -32.05 13.83 16.57
C GLN A 126 -33.16 14.88 16.42
N ASP A 127 -33.42 15.35 15.20
CA ASP A 127 -34.47 16.31 14.84
C ASP A 127 -34.69 16.35 13.31
N ASP A 128 -35.48 17.31 12.82
CA ASP A 128 -35.80 17.51 11.40
C ASP A 128 -34.73 18.27 10.59
N ARG A 129 -33.68 18.79 11.23
CA ARG A 129 -32.69 19.65 10.57
C ARG A 129 -31.91 18.96 9.45
N PRO A 130 -31.53 17.66 9.54
CA PRO A 130 -30.87 16.96 8.44
C PRO A 130 -31.70 16.95 7.15
N ALA A 131 -33.01 16.73 7.25
CA ALA A 131 -33.92 16.76 6.11
C ALA A 131 -34.04 18.15 5.50
N ARG A 132 -34.19 19.19 6.33
CA ARG A 132 -34.26 20.59 5.86
C ARG A 132 -32.97 21.01 5.19
N CYS A 133 -31.83 20.62 5.75
CA CYS A 133 -30.51 20.84 5.17
C CYS A 133 -30.38 20.21 3.77
N TYR A 134 -30.78 18.94 3.63
CA TYR A 134 -30.75 18.24 2.35
C TYR A 134 -31.65 18.90 1.29
N LEU A 135 -32.85 19.34 1.66
CA LEU A 135 -33.75 20.04 0.75
C LEU A 135 -33.19 21.39 0.30
N THR A 136 -32.57 22.14 1.21
CA THR A 136 -31.89 23.41 0.88
C THR A 136 -30.75 23.18 -0.10
N TRP A 137 -30.02 22.07 0.04
CA TRP A 137 -29.00 21.68 -0.92
C TRP A 137 -29.60 21.39 -2.31
N LEU A 138 -30.61 20.51 -2.40
CA LEU A 138 -31.26 20.16 -3.67
C LEU A 138 -31.77 21.39 -4.42
N LYS A 139 -32.34 22.36 -3.68
CA LYS A 139 -32.82 23.62 -4.24
C LYS A 139 -31.66 24.49 -4.78
N SER A 140 -30.50 24.46 -4.11
CA SER A 140 -29.37 25.33 -4.42
C SER A 140 -28.44 24.77 -5.49
N SER A 141 -28.33 23.44 -5.61
CA SER A 141 -27.49 22.78 -6.61
C SER A 141 -28.06 22.83 -8.03
N GLY A 142 -29.37 23.10 -8.18
CA GLY A 142 -30.04 23.09 -9.48
C GLY A 142 -30.08 21.69 -10.13
N THR A 143 -29.66 20.64 -9.41
CA THR A 143 -29.70 19.26 -9.88
C THR A 143 -31.14 18.77 -9.83
N SER A 144 -31.82 18.82 -10.97
CA SER A 144 -33.18 18.27 -11.13
C SER A 144 -33.19 16.74 -11.31
N SER A 145 -32.03 16.13 -11.59
CA SER A 145 -31.85 14.69 -11.83
C SER A 145 -31.57 13.91 -10.54
N ASN A 146 -32.38 12.86 -10.31
CA ASN A 146 -32.30 12.00 -9.12
C ASN A 146 -31.03 11.13 -9.02
N SER A 147 -30.35 10.83 -10.14
CA SER A 147 -29.14 10.01 -10.14
C SER A 147 -27.98 10.71 -9.44
N ASP A 148 -27.83 12.00 -9.72
CA ASP A 148 -26.76 12.84 -9.18
C ASP A 148 -26.94 13.09 -7.68
N ALA A 149 -28.19 13.15 -7.24
CA ALA A 149 -28.53 13.24 -5.82
C ALA A 149 -28.16 11.98 -5.03
N ARG A 150 -28.09 10.80 -5.68
CA ARG A 150 -27.74 9.52 -5.05
C ARG A 150 -26.24 9.42 -4.76
N ASP A 151 -25.39 9.85 -5.69
CA ASP A 151 -23.93 9.84 -5.50
C ASP A 151 -23.48 10.92 -4.50
N ALA A 152 -24.29 11.98 -4.33
CA ALA A 152 -24.02 13.05 -3.40
C ALA A 152 -24.50 12.79 -1.96
N VAL A 153 -25.31 11.76 -1.71
CA VAL A 153 -25.98 11.60 -0.40
C VAL A 153 -25.00 11.50 0.74
N ASP A 154 -23.98 10.66 0.64
CA ASP A 154 -23.02 10.46 1.74
C ASP A 154 -22.30 11.77 2.07
N THR A 155 -21.96 12.52 1.01
CA THR A 155 -21.31 13.84 1.13
C THR A 155 -22.26 14.86 1.76
N VAL A 156 -23.52 14.95 1.30
CA VAL A 156 -24.52 15.89 1.83
C VAL A 156 -24.89 15.51 3.27
N THR A 157 -25.02 14.24 3.59
CA THR A 157 -25.33 13.76 4.94
C THR A 157 -24.21 14.14 5.91
N THR A 158 -22.96 13.92 5.51
CA THR A 158 -21.78 14.33 6.28
C THR A 158 -21.75 15.85 6.47
N LEU A 159 -22.06 16.60 5.42
CA LEU A 159 -22.13 18.06 5.45
C LEU A 159 -23.21 18.55 6.41
N CYS A 160 -24.43 18.05 6.29
CA CYS A 160 -25.55 18.44 7.14
C CYS A 160 -25.27 18.16 8.61
N ARG A 161 -24.57 17.05 8.91
CA ARG A 161 -24.06 16.76 10.25
C ARG A 161 -23.01 17.79 10.69
N SER A 162 -22.05 18.16 9.82
CA SER A 162 -21.00 19.15 10.14
C SER A 162 -21.54 20.55 10.43
N PHE A 163 -22.63 20.95 9.78
CA PHE A 163 -23.30 22.23 10.04
C PHE A 163 -24.21 22.20 11.29
N GLY A 164 -24.32 21.07 12.00
CA GLY A 164 -25.20 20.93 13.16
C GLY A 164 -26.66 21.28 12.87
N GLY A 165 -27.08 21.14 11.60
CA GLY A 165 -28.41 21.54 11.14
C GLY A 165 -28.63 23.05 10.95
N GLN A 166 -27.58 23.88 10.95
CA GLN A 166 -27.68 25.31 10.64
C GLN A 166 -27.89 25.55 9.13
N VAL A 167 -29.14 25.44 8.68
CA VAL A 167 -29.53 25.55 7.27
C VAL A 167 -29.11 26.89 6.64
N ALA A 168 -29.16 27.99 7.40
CA ALA A 168 -28.79 29.32 6.91
C ALA A 168 -27.30 29.44 6.57
N ALA A 169 -26.42 28.86 7.38
CA ALA A 169 -24.97 28.86 7.14
C ALA A 169 -24.62 28.04 5.88
N LEU A 170 -25.28 26.89 5.71
CA LEU A 170 -25.13 26.10 4.48
C LEU A 170 -25.60 26.89 3.25
N GLU A 171 -26.75 27.55 3.31
CA GLU A 171 -27.31 28.32 2.20
C GLU A 171 -26.40 29.50 1.81
N GLN A 172 -25.82 30.18 2.80
CA GLN A 172 -24.84 31.24 2.60
C GLN A 172 -23.56 30.72 1.93
N CYS A 173 -23.14 29.50 2.24
CA CYS A 173 -21.96 28.89 1.63
C CYS A 173 -22.20 28.37 0.20
N VAL A 174 -23.27 27.60 -0.01
CA VAL A 174 -23.48 26.86 -1.27
C VAL A 174 -23.79 27.80 -2.43
N LYS A 175 -24.59 28.84 -2.21
CA LYS A 175 -25.02 29.78 -3.26
C LYS A 175 -23.87 30.43 -4.03
N PRO A 176 -22.88 31.09 -3.40
CA PRO A 176 -21.77 31.71 -4.13
C PRO A 176 -20.88 30.66 -4.81
N ILE A 177 -20.62 29.53 -4.14
CA ILE A 177 -19.71 28.50 -4.62
C ILE A 177 -20.27 27.77 -5.85
N VAL A 178 -21.56 27.39 -5.85
CA VAL A 178 -22.21 26.76 -7.02
C VAL A 178 -22.27 27.72 -8.22
N ARG A 179 -22.54 29.01 -8.01
CA ARG A 179 -22.47 30.01 -9.09
C ARG A 179 -21.08 30.11 -9.72
N LEU A 180 -20.04 29.91 -8.91
CA LEU A 180 -18.66 29.93 -9.38
C LEU A 180 -18.24 28.64 -10.07
N MET A 181 -18.69 27.46 -9.63
CA MET A 181 -18.26 26.20 -10.27
C MET A 181 -19.19 25.73 -11.40
N GLY A 182 -20.40 26.27 -11.48
CA GLY A 182 -21.42 25.89 -12.45
C GLY A 182 -22.40 24.85 -11.91
N THR A 183 -23.42 24.55 -12.71
CA THR A 183 -24.50 23.62 -12.39
C THR A 183 -24.25 22.27 -13.06
N GLY A 184 -23.68 21.34 -12.31
CA GLY A 184 -23.43 19.95 -12.75
C GLY A 184 -22.93 19.11 -11.58
N THR A 185 -23.11 17.79 -11.64
CA THR A 185 -22.82 16.87 -10.52
C THR A 185 -21.40 17.02 -9.95
N PRO A 186 -20.33 17.05 -10.77
CA PRO A 186 -18.97 17.19 -10.25
C PRO A 186 -18.75 18.56 -9.58
N ALA A 187 -19.36 19.62 -10.13
CA ALA A 187 -19.30 20.96 -9.58
C ALA A 187 -20.11 21.10 -8.28
N ALA A 188 -21.28 20.46 -8.21
CA ALA A 188 -22.11 20.43 -7.01
C ALA A 188 -21.41 19.67 -5.88
N LEU A 189 -20.80 18.52 -6.16
CA LEU A 189 -20.03 17.76 -5.18
C LEU A 189 -18.81 18.55 -4.68
N ALA A 190 -18.07 19.18 -5.59
CA ALA A 190 -16.97 20.07 -5.24
C ALA A 190 -17.43 21.23 -4.33
N ALA A 191 -18.61 21.80 -4.60
CA ALA A 191 -19.20 22.87 -3.78
C ALA A 191 -19.47 22.40 -2.36
N LEU A 192 -20.00 21.18 -2.21
CA LEU A 192 -20.27 20.60 -0.90
C LEU A 192 -19.00 20.31 -0.13
N GLN A 193 -17.99 19.76 -0.81
CA GLN A 193 -16.69 19.52 -0.20
C GLN A 193 -16.09 20.80 0.35
N LEU A 194 -16.16 21.91 -0.41
CA LEU A 194 -15.71 23.22 0.07
C LEU A 194 -16.50 23.70 1.29
N CYS A 195 -17.84 23.61 1.24
CA CYS A 195 -18.67 24.04 2.36
C CYS A 195 -18.39 23.27 3.66
N ARG A 196 -17.92 22.03 3.59
CA ARG A 196 -17.51 21.27 4.78
C ARG A 196 -16.38 21.96 5.55
N PHE A 197 -15.49 22.66 4.85
CA PHE A 197 -14.35 23.33 5.47
C PHE A 197 -14.65 24.78 5.89
N VAL A 198 -15.76 25.36 5.39
CA VAL A 198 -16.22 26.70 5.78
C VAL A 198 -16.65 26.74 7.25
N GLY A 199 -17.11 25.61 7.81
CA GLY A 199 -17.55 25.54 9.20
C GLY A 199 -18.61 26.59 9.53
N ASP A 200 -18.28 27.48 10.47
CA ASP A 200 -19.13 28.57 10.95
C ASP A 200 -19.31 29.75 9.97
N GLY A 201 -18.66 29.71 8.80
CA GLY A 201 -18.77 30.77 7.78
C GLY A 201 -17.57 31.72 7.73
N SER A 202 -16.65 31.67 8.70
CA SER A 202 -15.51 32.59 8.81
C SER A 202 -14.57 32.57 7.60
N ASN A 203 -14.37 31.40 6.98
CA ASN A 203 -13.46 31.22 5.83
C ASN A 203 -14.12 31.41 4.45
N LEU A 204 -15.42 31.70 4.40
CA LEU A 204 -16.16 31.78 3.13
C LEU A 204 -15.57 32.80 2.13
N PRO A 205 -15.17 34.02 2.52
CA PRO A 205 -14.61 34.99 1.57
C PRO A 205 -13.32 34.50 0.89
N ALA A 206 -12.39 33.91 1.65
CA ALA A 206 -11.13 33.40 1.14
C ALA A 206 -11.32 32.20 0.21
N MET A 207 -12.28 31.32 0.52
CA MET A 207 -12.63 30.22 -0.37
C MET A 207 -13.25 30.70 -1.67
N VAL A 208 -14.16 31.68 -1.62
CA VAL A 208 -14.79 32.26 -2.82
C VAL A 208 -13.74 32.91 -3.73
N GLU A 209 -12.77 33.62 -3.15
CA GLU A 209 -11.63 34.18 -3.88
C GLU A 209 -10.80 33.08 -4.56
N CYS A 210 -10.42 32.04 -3.81
CA CYS A 210 -9.65 30.91 -4.33
C CYS A 210 -10.35 30.20 -5.50
N VAL A 211 -11.66 29.91 -5.36
CA VAL A 211 -12.46 29.26 -6.40
C VAL A 211 -12.54 30.13 -7.65
N SER A 212 -12.74 31.45 -7.48
CA SER A 212 -12.79 32.41 -8.58
C SER A 212 -11.49 32.40 -9.40
N ASP A 213 -10.35 32.39 -8.73
CA ASP A 213 -9.05 32.41 -9.40
C ASP A 213 -8.74 31.10 -10.13
N LEU A 214 -9.01 29.95 -9.51
CA LEU A 214 -8.82 28.65 -10.16
C LEU A 214 -9.79 28.44 -11.34
N ARG A 215 -11.03 28.94 -11.25
CA ARG A 215 -11.99 28.92 -12.36
C ARG A 215 -11.49 29.72 -13.55
N LYS A 216 -10.96 30.93 -13.35
CA LYS A 216 -10.36 31.75 -14.44
C LYS A 216 -9.23 31.00 -15.15
N LYS A 217 -8.52 30.13 -14.44
CA LYS A 217 -7.44 29.28 -14.95
C LYS A 217 -7.92 27.93 -15.52
N ARG A 218 -9.24 27.72 -15.62
CA ARG A 218 -9.88 26.51 -16.17
C ARG A 218 -9.48 25.21 -15.45
N VAL A 219 -9.26 25.29 -14.14
CA VAL A 219 -9.01 24.12 -13.29
C VAL A 219 -10.32 23.36 -13.05
N SER A 220 -10.26 22.03 -12.98
CA SER A 220 -11.46 21.20 -12.75
C SER A 220 -12.10 21.48 -11.38
N PRO A 221 -13.42 21.30 -11.23
CA PRO A 221 -14.10 21.54 -9.96
C PRO A 221 -13.57 20.67 -8.81
N SER A 222 -13.21 19.42 -9.07
CA SER A 222 -12.64 18.51 -8.05
C SER A 222 -11.30 18.99 -7.51
N THR A 223 -10.38 19.37 -8.40
CA THR A 223 -9.09 19.95 -8.00
C THR A 223 -9.26 21.30 -7.29
N THR A 224 -10.23 22.09 -7.73
CA THR A 224 -10.58 23.36 -7.08
C THR A 224 -11.04 23.13 -5.64
N ALA A 225 -11.89 22.11 -5.41
CA ALA A 225 -12.35 21.76 -4.07
C ALA A 225 -11.21 21.34 -3.14
N GLN A 226 -10.27 20.53 -3.63
CA GLN A 226 -9.12 20.07 -2.86
C GLN A 226 -8.19 21.23 -2.46
N LEU A 227 -7.86 22.10 -3.41
CA LEU A 227 -6.92 23.21 -3.17
C LEU A 227 -7.53 24.31 -2.30
N CYS A 228 -8.79 24.66 -2.53
CA CYS A 228 -9.45 25.73 -1.78
C CYS A 228 -10.01 25.24 -0.44
N GLY A 229 -10.13 23.92 -0.23
CA GLY A 229 -10.65 23.32 1.00
C GLY A 229 -9.95 23.78 2.28
N LYS A 230 -8.67 24.17 2.21
CA LYS A 230 -7.90 24.62 3.38
C LYS A 230 -7.53 26.11 3.34
N ALA A 231 -8.20 26.90 2.48
CA ALA A 231 -7.95 28.33 2.39
C ALA A 231 -8.32 29.01 3.73
N THR A 232 -7.34 29.59 4.40
CA THR A 232 -7.53 30.32 5.67
C THR A 232 -7.81 31.79 5.39
N GLY A 233 -8.78 32.36 6.11
CA GLY A 233 -9.26 33.73 5.92
C GLY A 233 -8.33 34.85 6.40
N ASP A 234 -7.15 34.54 6.94
CA ASP A 234 -6.26 35.57 7.47
C ASP A 234 -5.51 36.28 6.35
N LYS A 235 -5.70 37.60 6.28
CA LYS A 235 -5.11 38.54 5.31
C LYS A 235 -3.57 38.63 5.35
N GLY A 236 -2.89 37.83 6.17
CA GLY A 236 -1.44 37.79 6.29
C GLY A 236 -0.89 36.41 5.93
N ASP A 237 -0.30 36.29 4.75
CA ASP A 237 0.63 35.23 4.32
C ASP A 237 0.23 33.75 4.55
N GLY A 238 -1.06 33.46 4.70
CA GLY A 238 -1.61 32.12 4.85
C GLY A 238 -1.56 31.31 3.55
N ASN A 239 -1.25 30.01 3.68
CA ASN A 239 -1.15 28.99 2.65
C ASN A 239 -1.99 29.27 1.40
N LYS A 240 -1.32 29.43 0.26
CA LYS A 240 -1.95 29.47 -1.06
C LYS A 240 -1.61 28.19 -1.84
N PRO A 241 -2.22 27.03 -1.51
CA PRO A 241 -2.11 25.81 -2.32
C PRO A 241 -2.38 26.07 -3.80
N GLN A 242 -3.31 26.99 -4.11
CA GLN A 242 -3.62 27.44 -5.45
C GLN A 242 -2.42 28.10 -6.15
N THR A 243 -1.62 28.91 -5.45
CA THR A 243 -0.43 29.56 -6.03
C THR A 243 0.66 28.52 -6.31
N CYS A 244 0.88 27.59 -5.38
CA CYS A 244 1.76 26.44 -5.59
C CYS A 244 1.33 25.63 -6.82
N PHE A 245 0.05 25.27 -6.89
CA PHE A 245 -0.48 24.42 -7.95
C PHE A 245 -0.38 25.10 -9.33
N LEU A 246 -0.66 26.41 -9.42
CA LEU A 246 -0.49 27.14 -10.68
C LEU A 246 1.00 27.22 -11.10
N ALA A 247 1.93 27.32 -10.15
CA ALA A 247 3.36 27.23 -10.43
C ALA A 247 3.75 25.80 -10.88
N ALA A 248 3.19 24.77 -10.24
CA ALA A 248 3.38 23.37 -10.61
C ALA A 248 2.87 23.08 -12.03
N GLN A 249 1.67 23.53 -12.39
CA GLN A 249 1.17 23.40 -13.77
C GLN A 249 2.10 24.05 -14.80
N LYS A 250 2.72 25.19 -14.46
CA LYS A 250 3.63 25.89 -15.37
C LYS A 250 4.98 25.19 -15.50
N LYS A 251 5.58 24.77 -14.37
CA LYS A 251 6.97 24.28 -14.29
C LYS A 251 7.10 22.75 -14.32
N LEU A 252 6.08 22.02 -13.86
CA LEU A 252 6.07 20.56 -13.67
C LEU A 252 5.08 19.88 -14.62
N ARG A 253 5.01 20.32 -15.88
CA ARG A 253 4.12 19.73 -16.91
C ARG A 253 4.30 18.23 -17.15
N TRP A 254 5.42 17.68 -16.69
CA TRP A 254 5.76 16.26 -16.77
C TRP A 254 5.14 15.43 -15.63
N MET A 255 4.65 16.06 -14.57
CA MET A 255 3.86 15.43 -13.51
C MET A 255 2.38 15.47 -13.86
N ASP A 256 1.64 14.43 -13.51
CA ASP A 256 0.18 14.42 -13.61
C ASP A 256 -0.45 15.42 -12.62
N GLN A 257 -1.70 15.78 -12.87
CA GLN A 257 -2.41 16.81 -12.10
C GLN A 257 -2.62 16.42 -10.63
N GLU A 258 -2.79 15.13 -10.31
CA GLU A 258 -3.02 14.65 -8.95
C GLU A 258 -1.73 14.76 -8.12
N SER A 259 -0.60 14.38 -8.70
CA SER A 259 0.72 14.56 -8.08
C SER A 259 1.06 16.04 -7.85
N GLN A 260 0.66 16.94 -8.76
CA GLN A 260 0.82 18.38 -8.58
C GLN A 260 -0.04 18.93 -7.43
N VAL A 261 -1.26 18.41 -7.26
CA VAL A 261 -2.13 18.78 -6.12
C VAL A 261 -1.54 18.28 -4.82
N ALA A 262 -1.11 17.01 -4.75
CA ALA A 262 -0.52 16.42 -3.56
C ALA A 262 0.76 17.15 -3.12
N LEU A 263 1.58 17.59 -4.08
CA LEU A 263 2.76 18.42 -3.82
C LEU A 263 2.39 19.75 -3.13
N CYS A 264 1.22 20.28 -3.44
CA CYS A 264 0.78 21.62 -3.05
C CYS A 264 -0.26 21.63 -1.90
N GLU A 265 -0.76 20.48 -1.46
CA GLU A 265 -1.83 20.37 -0.46
C GLU A 265 -1.38 20.71 0.97
N ASP A 266 -0.08 20.50 1.26
CA ASP A 266 0.54 20.63 2.58
C ASP A 266 1.49 21.83 2.69
N VAL A 267 1.39 22.82 1.80
CA VAL A 267 2.35 23.93 1.78
C VAL A 267 2.05 24.88 2.93
N VAL A 268 2.59 24.56 4.11
CA VAL A 268 2.47 25.35 5.35
C VAL A 268 3.50 26.48 5.35
N ALA A 269 3.10 27.62 4.78
CA ALA A 269 3.36 28.97 5.27
C ALA A 269 4.77 29.60 5.24
N ARG A 270 5.73 29.21 4.39
CA ARG A 270 6.94 30.06 4.19
C ARG A 270 7.38 30.31 2.75
N SER A 271 6.97 29.47 1.80
CA SER A 271 7.23 29.70 0.37
C SER A 271 6.26 28.86 -0.44
N ALA A 272 5.27 29.51 -1.07
CA ALA A 272 4.27 28.82 -1.88
C ALA A 272 4.87 28.08 -3.09
N ILE A 273 6.13 28.34 -3.45
CA ILE A 273 6.75 27.84 -4.69
C ILE A 273 7.92 26.89 -4.39
N ALA A 274 8.44 26.84 -3.16
CA ALA A 274 9.57 25.98 -2.79
C ALA A 274 9.39 24.48 -3.13
N PRO A 275 8.21 23.85 -2.94
CA PRO A 275 8.02 22.46 -3.36
C PRO A 275 8.15 22.26 -4.87
N VAL A 276 7.73 23.26 -5.65
CA VAL A 276 7.81 23.24 -7.11
C VAL A 276 9.26 23.40 -7.56
N ASP A 277 9.99 24.34 -6.97
CA ASP A 277 11.41 24.56 -7.30
C ASP A 277 12.26 23.34 -6.91
N CYS A 278 12.01 22.74 -5.74
CA CYS A 278 12.63 21.48 -5.32
C CYS A 278 12.34 20.33 -6.31
N ALA A 279 11.09 20.18 -6.78
CA ALA A 279 10.75 19.16 -7.76
C ALA A 279 11.42 19.38 -9.12
N VAL A 280 11.61 20.64 -9.53
CA VAL A 280 12.39 20.98 -10.74
C VAL A 280 13.85 20.60 -10.56
N GLU A 281 14.47 20.96 -9.42
CA GLU A 281 15.86 20.63 -9.10
C GLU A 281 16.10 19.12 -9.02
N MET A 282 15.18 18.38 -8.40
CA MET A 282 15.22 16.92 -8.35
C MET A 282 15.19 16.30 -9.75
N LYS A 283 14.39 16.85 -10.67
CA LYS A 283 14.37 16.37 -12.06
C LYS A 283 15.68 16.66 -12.76
N THR A 284 16.24 17.85 -12.61
CA THR A 284 17.54 18.19 -13.21
C THR A 284 18.66 17.31 -12.64
N PHE A 285 18.61 17.02 -11.34
CA PHE A 285 19.55 16.11 -10.68
C PHE A 285 19.40 14.65 -11.16
N THR A 286 18.16 14.18 -11.34
CA THR A 286 17.89 12.84 -11.86
C THR A 286 18.31 12.72 -13.32
N GLN A 287 18.12 13.77 -14.11
CA GLN A 287 18.59 13.81 -15.50
C GLN A 287 20.12 13.84 -15.56
N SER A 288 20.80 14.59 -14.67
CA SER A 288 22.25 14.55 -14.58
C SER A 288 22.77 13.18 -14.16
N LEU A 289 22.06 12.51 -13.23
CA LEU A 289 22.38 11.15 -12.80
C LEU A 289 22.15 10.13 -13.91
N ALA A 290 21.06 10.26 -14.68
CA ALA A 290 20.75 9.39 -15.82
C ALA A 290 21.76 9.56 -16.96
N SER A 291 22.24 10.78 -17.20
CA SER A 291 23.35 11.04 -18.13
C SER A 291 24.70 10.56 -17.62
N SER A 292 24.90 10.43 -16.31
CA SER A 292 26.08 9.75 -15.73
C SER A 292 25.89 8.23 -15.61
N SER A 293 24.65 7.71 -15.66
CA SER A 293 24.33 6.29 -15.52
C SER A 293 24.02 5.60 -16.84
N THR A 294 24.21 6.27 -17.99
CA THR A 294 24.37 5.58 -19.28
C THR A 294 25.65 4.73 -19.34
N SER A 295 26.43 4.67 -18.26
CA SER A 295 27.36 3.58 -17.99
C SER A 295 26.96 2.79 -16.74
N ALA A 296 25.72 2.31 -16.65
CA ALA A 296 25.46 1.02 -15.99
C ALA A 296 26.03 -0.10 -16.87
N ALA A 297 27.34 -0.02 -17.14
CA ALA A 297 28.13 -1.19 -17.39
C ALA A 297 28.16 -1.91 -16.05
N SER A 298 27.25 -2.88 -15.88
CA SER A 298 27.73 -4.19 -15.46
C SER A 298 28.95 -4.44 -16.34
N SER A 299 30.13 -4.09 -15.83
CA SER A 299 31.38 -4.24 -16.54
C SER A 299 31.70 -5.73 -16.46
N SER A 300 30.89 -6.55 -17.13
CA SER A 300 31.23 -7.92 -17.42
C SER A 300 32.53 -7.83 -18.22
N MET A 301 33.61 -8.22 -17.57
CA MET A 301 34.90 -8.22 -18.23
C MET A 301 34.84 -9.29 -19.32
N PHE A 302 35.00 -8.84 -20.55
CA PHE A 302 35.13 -9.73 -21.70
C PHE A 302 36.61 -10.00 -21.89
N LEU A 303 37.03 -11.24 -21.62
CA LEU A 303 38.43 -11.64 -21.71
C LEU A 303 38.59 -12.69 -22.80
N VAL A 304 39.43 -12.38 -23.79
CA VAL A 304 39.74 -13.27 -24.90
C VAL A 304 41.19 -13.70 -24.75
N LEU A 305 41.43 -15.00 -24.61
CA LEU A 305 42.78 -15.56 -24.68
C LEU A 305 43.00 -16.16 -26.04
N ASN A 306 44.09 -15.77 -26.68
CA ASN A 306 44.61 -16.47 -27.85
C ASN A 306 45.53 -17.58 -27.36
N ILE A 307 45.29 -18.80 -27.82
CA ILE A 307 45.97 -20.00 -27.38
C ILE A 307 46.78 -20.52 -28.55
N LEU A 308 48.09 -20.45 -28.37
CA LEU A 308 49.07 -20.92 -29.34
C LEU A 308 49.63 -22.25 -28.88
N ASP A 309 49.95 -23.12 -29.82
CA ASP A 309 50.70 -24.33 -29.54
C ASP A 309 52.20 -24.04 -29.34
N GLN A 310 52.99 -25.09 -29.09
CA GLN A 310 54.43 -24.98 -28.88
C GLN A 310 55.21 -24.44 -30.09
N TYR A 311 54.59 -24.32 -31.26
CA TYR A 311 55.16 -23.77 -32.49
C TYR A 311 54.67 -22.34 -32.77
N GLY A 312 53.78 -21.81 -31.94
CA GLY A 312 53.20 -20.48 -32.11
C GLY A 312 51.96 -20.45 -32.99
N ASP A 313 51.41 -21.59 -33.39
CA ASP A 313 50.21 -21.68 -34.21
C ASP A 313 48.94 -21.73 -33.35
N ALA A 314 47.85 -21.12 -33.83
CA ALA A 314 46.58 -21.11 -33.13
C ALA A 314 46.05 -22.54 -32.91
N MET A 315 45.71 -22.90 -31.67
CA MET A 315 45.15 -24.22 -31.37
C MET A 315 43.76 -24.38 -32.00
N VAL A 316 43.68 -25.06 -33.16
CA VAL A 316 42.42 -25.38 -33.84
C VAL A 316 41.81 -26.66 -33.25
N ASP A 317 40.49 -26.65 -33.09
CA ASP A 317 39.60 -27.59 -32.40
C ASP A 317 39.59 -29.04 -32.97
N THR A 318 40.76 -29.67 -33.08
CA THR A 318 40.97 -30.94 -33.80
C THR A 318 41.04 -32.18 -32.90
N TYR A 319 41.00 -32.03 -31.57
CA TYR A 319 41.08 -33.15 -30.62
C TYR A 319 39.78 -33.36 -29.83
N ARG A 320 38.71 -33.77 -30.53
CA ARG A 320 37.38 -34.07 -29.93
C ARG A 320 37.30 -35.29 -29.00
N HIS A 321 38.40 -36.03 -28.79
CA HIS A 321 38.33 -37.33 -28.09
C HIS A 321 39.04 -37.42 -26.73
N GLN A 322 39.56 -36.33 -26.17
CA GLN A 322 40.07 -36.32 -24.79
C GLN A 322 39.44 -35.19 -23.98
N HIS A 323 38.66 -35.58 -22.96
CA HIS A 323 37.74 -34.76 -22.15
C HIS A 323 38.39 -33.64 -21.31
N SER A 324 39.65 -33.27 -21.54
CA SER A 324 40.39 -32.34 -20.69
C SER A 324 41.40 -31.44 -21.42
N ARG A 325 41.43 -31.45 -22.76
CA ARG A 325 42.41 -30.66 -23.55
C ARG A 325 41.83 -29.48 -24.34
N GLY A 326 40.51 -29.32 -24.39
CA GLY A 326 39.84 -28.32 -25.24
C GLY A 326 39.33 -27.07 -24.54
N ALA A 327 39.80 -26.76 -23.33
CA ALA A 327 39.29 -25.64 -22.57
C ALA A 327 40.33 -24.97 -21.67
N VAL A 328 40.08 -23.70 -21.37
CA VAL A 328 40.85 -22.89 -20.44
C VAL A 328 39.99 -22.57 -19.23
N TYR A 329 40.59 -22.69 -18.05
CA TYR A 329 40.02 -22.24 -16.79
C TYR A 329 40.71 -20.95 -16.37
N VAL A 330 39.95 -19.98 -15.90
CA VAL A 330 40.48 -18.77 -15.26
C VAL A 330 40.21 -18.85 -13.77
N SER A 331 41.21 -18.49 -12.98
CA SER A 331 41.08 -18.27 -11.55
C SER A 331 41.70 -16.93 -11.19
N ALA A 332 41.14 -16.23 -10.21
CA ALA A 332 41.73 -15.02 -9.68
C ALA A 332 42.18 -15.28 -8.24
N VAL A 333 43.42 -14.90 -7.92
CA VAL A 333 43.94 -14.88 -6.56
C VAL A 333 44.03 -13.43 -6.12
N PHE A 334 43.35 -13.09 -5.03
CA PHE A 334 43.44 -11.77 -4.42
C PHE A 334 44.82 -11.60 -3.78
N ILE A 335 45.52 -10.53 -4.13
CA ILE A 335 46.79 -10.12 -3.55
C ILE A 335 46.50 -8.82 -2.80
N ASP A 336 46.52 -8.91 -1.47
CA ASP A 336 46.08 -7.84 -0.58
C ASP A 336 46.78 -6.50 -0.85
N HIS A 337 46.07 -5.40 -0.59
CA HIS A 337 46.61 -4.06 -0.75
C HIS A 337 47.33 -3.67 0.55
N HIS A 338 48.65 -3.51 0.48
CA HIS A 338 49.53 -3.33 1.66
C HIS A 338 49.24 -2.08 2.53
N ASP A 339 48.35 -1.17 2.12
CA ASP A 339 48.26 0.17 2.71
C ASP A 339 46.98 0.50 3.51
N GLN A 340 46.03 -0.42 3.69
CA GLN A 340 44.87 -0.15 4.56
C GLN A 340 44.44 -1.35 5.42
N PRO A 341 44.66 -1.32 6.76
CA PRO A 341 44.11 -2.30 7.68
C PRO A 341 42.64 -1.96 7.99
N HIS A 342 41.76 -2.09 6.99
CA HIS A 342 40.34 -2.18 7.27
C HIS A 342 39.97 -3.65 7.46
N GLN A 343 39.39 -3.92 8.62
CA GLN A 343 38.93 -5.22 9.11
C GLN A 343 37.96 -5.89 8.12
N GLN A 344 38.48 -6.54 7.08
CA GLN A 344 37.70 -7.50 6.32
C GLN A 344 37.58 -8.76 7.18
N THR A 345 36.36 -9.01 7.65
CA THR A 345 36.00 -10.24 8.36
C THR A 345 36.32 -11.45 7.49
N VAL A 346 36.99 -12.43 8.10
CA VAL A 346 37.73 -13.57 7.53
C VAL A 346 36.90 -14.56 6.67
N HIS A 347 35.65 -14.24 6.31
CA HIS A 347 34.75 -15.20 5.66
C HIS A 347 34.49 -15.02 4.16
N HIS A 348 34.95 -13.95 3.53
CA HIS A 348 34.74 -13.76 2.08
C HIS A 348 35.97 -13.14 1.44
N GLN A 349 36.96 -13.96 1.06
CA GLN A 349 38.01 -13.48 0.17
C GLN A 349 37.36 -13.02 -1.15
N PRO A 350 37.80 -11.90 -1.74
CA PRO A 350 37.34 -11.47 -3.04
C PRO A 350 37.56 -12.58 -4.09
N ILE A 351 36.50 -12.95 -4.81
CA ILE A 351 36.53 -14.01 -5.82
C ILE A 351 36.16 -13.46 -7.19
N LEU A 352 36.63 -14.16 -8.23
CA LEU A 352 36.10 -14.02 -9.58
C LEU A 352 34.79 -14.80 -9.68
N ARG A 353 33.71 -14.13 -10.05
CA ARG A 353 32.42 -14.74 -10.41
C ARG A 353 32.23 -14.70 -11.93
N GLY A 354 31.50 -15.65 -12.48
CA GLY A 354 31.24 -15.74 -13.93
C GLY A 354 31.66 -17.08 -14.53
N SER A 355 31.65 -17.16 -15.85
CA SER A 355 32.11 -18.34 -16.59
C SER A 355 33.62 -18.49 -16.43
N SER A 356 34.09 -19.15 -15.37
CA SER A 356 35.51 -19.39 -15.11
C SER A 356 36.14 -20.44 -16.05
N TYR A 357 35.43 -20.77 -17.13
CA TYR A 357 35.73 -21.81 -18.09
C TYR A 357 35.32 -21.31 -19.48
N ALA A 358 36.20 -21.49 -20.45
CA ALA A 358 35.90 -21.22 -21.85
C ALA A 358 36.49 -22.32 -22.74
N ALA A 359 35.70 -22.78 -23.71
CA ALA A 359 36.18 -23.71 -24.72
C ALA A 359 37.13 -22.98 -25.70
N ILE A 360 38.11 -23.71 -26.21
CA ILE A 360 39.02 -23.22 -27.23
C ILE A 360 38.33 -23.36 -28.59
N VAL A 361 37.98 -22.24 -29.21
CA VAL A 361 37.34 -22.20 -30.54
C VAL A 361 38.26 -21.40 -31.45
N ASN A 362 38.80 -22.04 -32.49
CA ASN A 362 39.72 -21.43 -33.46
C ASN A 362 40.92 -20.71 -32.82
N GLY A 363 41.54 -21.33 -31.82
CA GLY A 363 42.68 -20.75 -31.10
C GLY A 363 42.31 -19.61 -30.15
N SER A 364 41.03 -19.41 -29.85
CA SER A 364 40.59 -18.40 -28.89
C SER A 364 39.69 -19.01 -27.81
N ALA A 365 39.92 -18.66 -26.57
CA ALA A 365 39.03 -18.94 -25.45
C ALA A 365 38.41 -17.64 -24.96
N VAL A 366 37.08 -17.55 -25.04
CA VAL A 366 36.31 -16.34 -24.73
C VAL A 366 35.60 -16.52 -23.40
N PHE A 367 35.96 -15.70 -22.44
CA PHE A 367 35.34 -15.61 -21.13
C PHE A 367 34.41 -14.39 -21.12
N SER A 368 33.11 -14.65 -21.01
CA SER A 368 32.10 -13.61 -20.78
C SER A 368 31.68 -13.61 -19.32
N ASP A 369 31.16 -12.47 -18.88
CA ASP A 369 30.49 -12.33 -17.58
C ASP A 369 31.41 -12.54 -16.38
N LEU A 370 32.70 -12.29 -16.56
CA LEU A 370 33.66 -12.25 -15.46
C LEU A 370 33.44 -10.98 -14.63
N LEU A 371 33.26 -11.17 -13.32
CA LEU A 371 32.93 -10.15 -12.33
C LEU A 371 33.83 -10.32 -11.10
N PHE A 372 34.57 -9.28 -10.73
CA PHE A 372 35.31 -9.24 -9.47
C PHE A 372 34.37 -8.82 -8.35
N THR A 373 34.33 -9.56 -7.24
CA THR A 373 33.38 -9.27 -6.15
C THR A 373 33.83 -8.16 -5.21
N ALA A 374 35.05 -7.66 -5.32
CA ALA A 374 35.55 -6.54 -4.53
C ALA A 374 36.66 -5.79 -5.26
N ALA A 375 36.94 -4.58 -4.78
CA ALA A 375 38.12 -3.82 -5.15
C ALA A 375 39.41 -4.46 -4.61
N GLY A 376 40.51 -4.23 -5.31
CA GLY A 376 41.85 -4.67 -4.94
C GLY A 376 42.61 -5.28 -6.10
N GLU A 377 43.78 -5.82 -5.80
CA GLU A 377 44.65 -6.42 -6.81
C GLU A 377 44.39 -7.93 -6.93
N PHE A 378 44.21 -8.39 -8.15
CA PHE A 378 43.98 -9.79 -8.46
C PHE A 378 45.01 -10.28 -9.46
N VAL A 379 45.57 -11.45 -9.22
CA VAL A 379 46.33 -12.18 -10.23
C VAL A 379 45.43 -13.20 -10.89
N LEU A 380 45.24 -13.05 -12.20
CA LEU A 380 44.54 -14.02 -13.03
C LEU A 380 45.52 -15.11 -13.46
N THR A 381 45.18 -16.34 -13.08
CA THR A 381 45.86 -17.56 -13.51
C THR A 381 44.98 -18.31 -14.50
N PHE A 382 45.54 -18.62 -15.67
CA PHE A 382 44.88 -19.44 -16.68
C PHE A 382 45.46 -20.84 -16.66
N ARG A 383 44.58 -21.84 -16.77
CA ARG A 383 44.96 -23.25 -16.78
C ARG A 383 44.37 -23.95 -18.00
N ALA A 384 45.22 -24.57 -18.81
CA ALA A 384 44.81 -25.31 -19.99
C ALA A 384 45.40 -26.74 -19.96
N GLY A 385 44.56 -27.74 -19.64
CA GLY A 385 45.03 -29.13 -19.53
C GLY A 385 46.05 -29.39 -18.41
N VAL A 386 46.84 -30.46 -18.54
CA VAL A 386 47.82 -30.89 -17.52
C VAL A 386 49.16 -30.21 -17.78
N GLY A 387 49.60 -29.34 -16.87
CA GLY A 387 50.95 -28.77 -16.88
C GLY A 387 51.11 -27.38 -17.52
N VAL A 388 50.05 -26.81 -18.10
CA VAL A 388 50.04 -25.42 -18.58
C VAL A 388 49.29 -24.56 -17.57
N THR A 389 50.04 -23.86 -16.72
CA THR A 389 49.53 -22.84 -15.81
C THR A 389 50.34 -21.58 -16.02
N GLU A 390 49.68 -20.49 -16.37
CA GLU A 390 50.34 -19.22 -16.60
C GLU A 390 49.65 -18.13 -15.76
N GLU A 391 50.44 -17.39 -14.99
CA GLU A 391 50.02 -16.15 -14.35
C GLU A 391 50.17 -15.05 -15.39
N VAL A 392 49.06 -14.61 -15.98
CA VAL A 392 49.12 -13.81 -17.22
C VAL A 392 48.82 -12.34 -16.96
N ALA A 393 47.97 -12.03 -15.97
CA ALA A 393 47.51 -10.67 -15.78
C ALA A 393 47.31 -10.30 -14.31
N ARG A 394 47.81 -9.13 -13.94
CA ARG A 394 47.40 -8.41 -12.73
C ARG A 394 46.25 -7.48 -13.09
N VAL A 395 45.13 -7.63 -12.41
CA VAL A 395 43.96 -6.77 -12.56
C VAL A 395 43.80 -5.97 -11.28
N LEU A 396 43.89 -4.65 -11.41
CA LEU A 396 43.56 -3.73 -10.33
C LEU A 396 42.11 -3.32 -10.48
N VAL A 397 41.28 -3.73 -9.53
CA VAL A 397 39.88 -3.33 -9.44
C VAL A 397 39.80 -2.16 -8.50
N HIS A 398 39.46 -0.98 -9.02
CA HIS A 398 39.27 0.20 -8.18
C HIS A 398 37.94 0.14 -7.43
N ALA A 399 37.94 0.64 -6.20
CA ALA A 399 36.69 0.86 -5.48
C ALA A 399 35.89 1.92 -6.22
N ASP A 400 34.65 1.60 -6.55
CA ASP A 400 33.68 2.59 -6.98
C ASP A 400 33.14 3.29 -5.73
N GLU A 401 33.84 4.34 -5.29
CA GLU A 401 33.48 5.12 -4.10
C GLU A 401 32.04 5.66 -4.18
N ALA A 402 31.55 5.93 -5.39
CA ALA A 402 30.18 6.39 -5.60
C ALA A 402 29.16 5.27 -5.41
N ALA A 403 29.44 4.07 -5.92
CA ALA A 403 28.62 2.89 -5.68
C ALA A 403 28.64 2.46 -4.22
N GLU A 404 29.81 2.52 -3.56
CA GLU A 404 29.94 2.22 -2.13
C GLU A 404 29.17 3.23 -1.27
N ALA A 405 29.30 4.54 -1.57
CA ALA A 405 28.53 5.58 -0.89
C ALA A 405 27.02 5.45 -1.11
N LEU A 406 26.59 5.03 -2.31
CA LEU A 406 25.19 4.72 -2.62
C LEU A 406 24.72 3.53 -1.78
N GLN A 407 25.48 2.43 -1.77
CA GLN A 407 25.17 1.23 -1.00
C GLN A 407 25.07 1.54 0.50
N ALA A 408 26.06 2.21 1.09
CA ALA A 408 26.07 2.59 2.50
C ALA A 408 24.86 3.46 2.86
N ARG A 409 24.52 4.42 2.01
CA ARG A 409 23.33 5.27 2.18
C ARG A 409 22.04 4.45 2.12
N CYS A 410 21.91 3.55 1.15
CA CYS A 410 20.70 2.76 0.96
C CYS A 410 20.51 1.70 2.04
N HIS A 411 21.58 1.11 2.58
CA HIS A 411 21.51 0.28 3.77
C HIS A 411 21.10 1.08 5.00
N GLY A 412 21.76 2.21 5.27
CA GLY A 412 21.42 3.05 6.44
C GLY A 412 20.01 3.64 6.41
N LEU A 413 19.36 3.68 5.25
CA LEU A 413 17.94 4.00 5.10
C LEU A 413 17.04 2.78 5.32
N PHE A 414 17.44 1.61 4.81
CA PHE A 414 16.71 0.36 5.02
C PHE A 414 16.55 0.05 6.51
N ASP A 415 17.56 0.34 7.32
CA ASP A 415 17.52 0.13 8.78
C ASP A 415 16.52 1.05 9.52
N ARG A 416 16.00 2.08 8.85
CA ARG A 416 15.02 3.02 9.42
C ARG A 416 13.58 2.64 9.13
N PHE A 417 13.36 1.54 8.41
CA PHE A 417 12.01 1.05 8.15
C PHE A 417 11.43 0.44 9.41
N GLU A 418 10.17 0.78 9.67
CA GLU A 418 9.38 0.20 10.74
C GLU A 418 8.35 -0.76 10.14
N CYS A 419 8.08 -1.86 10.83
CA CYS A 419 6.98 -2.73 10.45
C CYS A 419 5.66 -2.03 10.75
N SER A 420 4.72 -2.06 9.81
CA SER A 420 3.38 -1.55 10.07
C SER A 420 2.76 -2.32 11.24
N SER A 421 2.54 -1.61 12.35
CA SER A 421 1.97 -2.15 13.60
C SER A 421 0.44 -2.18 13.57
N GLN A 422 -0.19 -1.83 12.44
CA GLN A 422 -1.65 -1.86 12.34
C GLN A 422 -2.17 -3.30 12.53
N PRO A 423 -3.14 -3.52 13.43
CA PRO A 423 -3.77 -4.82 13.57
C PRO A 423 -4.46 -5.16 12.26
N LEU A 424 -4.01 -6.23 11.60
CA LEU A 424 -4.67 -6.75 10.42
C LEU A 424 -6.15 -7.05 10.77
N PRO A 425 -7.10 -6.71 9.88
CA PRO A 425 -8.48 -7.12 10.05
C PRO A 425 -8.52 -8.65 10.16
N SER A 426 -9.09 -9.14 11.26
CA SER A 426 -9.49 -10.53 11.57
C SER A 426 -8.71 -11.69 10.91
N GLN A 427 -8.21 -12.57 11.77
CA GLN A 427 -7.65 -13.93 11.63
C GLN A 427 -8.02 -14.86 10.45
N TYR A 428 -8.90 -14.47 9.53
CA TYR A 428 -9.35 -15.28 8.39
C TYR A 428 -8.67 -14.95 7.04
N ASP A 429 -7.85 -13.89 6.94
CA ASP A 429 -7.17 -13.51 5.68
C ASP A 429 -5.64 -13.69 5.67
N LEU A 430 -5.08 -14.31 6.72
CA LEU A 430 -3.63 -14.55 6.86
C LEU A 430 -3.02 -15.50 5.80
N GLN A 431 -3.82 -16.06 4.90
CA GLN A 431 -3.33 -16.88 3.80
C GLN A 431 -3.09 -16.13 2.47
N HIS A 432 -3.45 -14.83 2.35
CA HIS A 432 -3.47 -14.18 1.02
C HIS A 432 -2.64 -12.90 0.84
N SER A 433 -2.01 -12.33 1.88
CA SER A 433 -1.09 -11.21 1.65
C SER A 433 0.32 -11.72 1.33
N GLU A 434 0.63 -11.83 0.04
CA GLU A 434 1.96 -12.23 -0.47
C GLU A 434 3.09 -11.26 -0.11
N HIS A 435 2.76 -10.08 0.45
CA HIS A 435 3.70 -9.00 0.73
C HIS A 435 3.57 -8.48 2.16
N GLN A 436 4.71 -8.24 2.80
CA GLN A 436 4.84 -7.48 4.03
C GLN A 436 4.99 -5.99 3.73
N LEU A 437 4.24 -5.15 4.46
CA LEU A 437 4.34 -3.70 4.36
C LEU A 437 5.33 -3.14 5.37
N LEU A 438 6.24 -2.31 4.89
CA LEU A 438 7.24 -1.58 5.64
C LEU A 438 6.94 -0.08 5.51
N LEU A 439 7.08 0.63 6.62
CA LEU A 439 6.84 2.08 6.70
C LEU A 439 8.17 2.80 6.84
N LEU A 440 8.37 3.84 6.06
CA LEU A 440 9.51 4.73 6.18
C LEU A 440 9.03 6.16 6.49
N PRO A 441 9.54 6.82 7.54
CA PRO A 441 9.15 8.18 7.87
C PRO A 441 9.32 9.14 6.68
N ARG A 442 8.33 10.03 6.47
CA ARG A 442 8.28 10.97 5.32
C ARG A 442 9.57 11.74 5.07
N ARG A 443 10.29 12.10 6.13
CA ARG A 443 11.58 12.82 6.06
C ARG A 443 12.67 12.09 5.27
N PHE A 444 12.55 10.78 5.07
CA PHE A 444 13.52 9.96 4.33
C PHE A 444 13.08 9.63 2.91
N GLN A 445 11.90 10.09 2.47
CA GLN A 445 11.30 9.72 1.19
C GLN A 445 12.20 10.05 0.00
N LEU A 446 12.73 11.26 -0.08
CA LEU A 446 13.58 11.68 -1.20
C LEU A 446 14.85 10.83 -1.31
N ASN A 447 15.45 10.49 -0.17
CA ASN A 447 16.61 9.61 -0.14
C ASN A 447 16.24 8.18 -0.56
N ALA A 448 15.07 7.71 -0.15
CA ALA A 448 14.57 6.38 -0.49
C ALA A 448 14.26 6.21 -1.98
N VAL A 449 13.85 7.27 -2.68
CA VAL A 449 13.67 7.24 -4.15
C VAL A 449 15.00 6.92 -4.84
N SER A 450 16.10 7.50 -4.39
CA SER A 450 17.44 7.21 -4.95
C SER A 450 17.90 5.76 -4.71
N CYS A 451 17.29 5.07 -3.74
CA CYS A 451 17.63 3.71 -3.33
C CYS A 451 16.66 2.65 -3.86
N GLN A 452 15.60 3.06 -4.56
CA GLN A 452 14.57 2.13 -5.01
C GLN A 452 15.14 1.06 -5.94
N GLN A 453 15.91 1.45 -6.95
CA GLN A 453 16.53 0.50 -7.88
C GLN A 453 17.51 -0.43 -7.15
N TYR A 454 18.34 0.15 -6.27
CA TYR A 454 19.26 -0.62 -5.43
C TYR A 454 18.52 -1.68 -4.61
N TRP A 455 17.41 -1.35 -3.95
CA TRP A 455 16.65 -2.31 -3.16
C TRP A 455 15.88 -3.32 -4.00
N LEU A 456 15.38 -2.94 -5.17
CA LEU A 456 14.79 -3.88 -6.12
C LEU A 456 15.81 -4.96 -6.51
N GLU A 457 17.02 -4.54 -6.84
CA GLU A 457 18.12 -5.40 -7.30
C GLU A 457 18.82 -6.18 -6.19
N ASN A 458 18.88 -5.65 -4.96
CA ASN A 458 19.71 -6.22 -3.88
C ASN A 458 18.92 -6.74 -2.66
N VAL A 459 17.67 -6.30 -2.48
CA VAL A 459 16.79 -6.70 -1.35
C VAL A 459 15.66 -7.63 -1.84
N GLY A 460 15.58 -7.91 -3.15
CA GLY A 460 14.64 -8.87 -3.72
C GLY A 460 13.24 -8.28 -3.93
N GLY A 461 13.15 -7.11 -4.55
CA GLY A 461 11.85 -6.57 -4.95
C GLY A 461 11.16 -5.69 -3.91
N LEU A 462 11.92 -5.06 -2.99
CA LEU A 462 11.38 -4.00 -2.15
C LEU A 462 10.95 -2.81 -3.02
N GLY A 463 9.65 -2.55 -3.09
CA GLY A 463 9.07 -1.56 -3.99
C GLY A 463 8.15 -0.56 -3.28
N PHE A 464 8.15 0.68 -3.75
CA PHE A 464 7.24 1.72 -3.26
C PHE A 464 5.79 1.38 -3.64
N ARG A 465 4.85 1.54 -2.69
CA ARG A 465 3.42 1.24 -2.86
C ARG A 465 2.49 2.44 -2.63
N GLY A 466 2.95 3.48 -1.95
CA GLY A 466 2.13 4.65 -1.67
C GLY A 466 2.42 5.25 -0.30
N PHE A 467 1.42 5.88 0.33
CA PHE A 467 1.54 6.52 1.63
C PHE A 467 0.52 5.98 2.63
N SER A 468 0.93 5.92 3.90
CA SER A 468 0.05 5.55 5.00
C SER A 468 -0.84 6.72 5.41
N ARG A 469 -1.82 6.47 6.29
CA ARG A 469 -2.64 7.53 6.92
C ARG A 469 -1.82 8.50 7.79
N SER A 470 -0.65 8.06 8.27
CA SER A 470 0.32 8.89 9.00
C SER A 470 1.29 9.62 8.07
N HIS A 471 1.08 9.56 6.75
CA HIS A 471 1.95 10.12 5.71
C HIS A 471 3.35 9.48 5.63
N ASP A 472 3.53 8.28 6.16
CA ASP A 472 4.76 7.52 5.98
C ASP A 472 4.78 6.88 4.59
N ALA A 473 5.95 6.79 3.99
CA ALA A 473 6.13 6.10 2.72
C ALA A 473 5.97 4.59 2.94
N VAL A 474 5.08 3.96 2.19
CA VAL A 474 4.79 2.53 2.28
C VAL A 474 5.56 1.79 1.20
N TYR A 475 6.37 0.85 1.62
CA TYR A 475 7.06 -0.09 0.75
C TYR A 475 6.53 -1.50 1.00
N ALA A 476 6.56 -2.34 -0.03
CA ALA A 476 6.21 -3.74 0.08
C ALA A 476 7.42 -4.62 -0.19
N LEU A 477 7.57 -5.65 0.62
CA LEU A 477 8.55 -6.71 0.47
C LEU A 477 7.81 -8.05 0.42
N PRO A 478 8.10 -8.96 -0.52
CA PRO A 478 7.48 -10.28 -0.53
C PRO A 478 7.62 -10.98 0.83
N ARG A 479 6.53 -11.57 1.31
CA ARG A 479 6.46 -12.15 2.66
C ARG A 479 7.53 -13.23 2.91
N PRO A 480 7.82 -14.15 1.97
CA PRO A 480 8.91 -15.12 2.15
C PRO A 480 10.28 -14.47 2.32
N LEU A 481 10.51 -13.31 1.66
CA LEU A 481 11.75 -12.55 1.81
C LEU A 481 11.81 -11.84 3.15
N TYR A 482 10.71 -11.23 3.60
CA TYR A 482 10.64 -10.64 4.93
C TYR A 482 10.91 -11.67 6.04
N ASP A 483 10.27 -12.83 5.94
CA ASP A 483 10.48 -13.92 6.89
C ASP A 483 11.93 -14.43 6.81
N LEU A 484 12.52 -14.47 5.60
CA LEU A 484 13.94 -14.75 5.43
C LEU A 484 14.82 -13.70 6.12
N PHE A 485 14.64 -12.40 5.88
CA PHE A 485 15.45 -11.34 6.49
C PHE A 485 15.39 -11.40 8.02
N THR A 486 14.19 -11.53 8.57
CA THR A 486 14.01 -11.61 10.02
C THR A 486 14.61 -12.89 10.61
N CYS A 487 14.47 -14.03 9.94
CA CYS A 487 15.11 -15.28 10.37
C CYS A 487 16.63 -15.27 10.20
N VAL A 488 17.18 -14.73 9.11
CA VAL A 488 18.63 -14.62 8.87
C VAL A 488 19.24 -13.68 9.89
N VAL A 489 18.63 -12.54 10.19
CA VAL A 489 19.12 -11.63 11.23
C VAL A 489 19.17 -12.34 12.59
N LEU A 490 18.15 -13.12 12.93
CA LEU A 490 18.14 -13.91 14.17
C LEU A 490 19.22 -15.01 14.18
N ILE A 491 19.43 -15.70 13.06
CA ILE A 491 20.45 -16.75 12.93
C ILE A 491 21.85 -16.14 12.92
N SER A 492 22.11 -15.09 12.14
CA SER A 492 23.38 -14.38 12.08
C SER A 492 23.72 -13.72 13.40
N PHE A 493 22.76 -13.13 14.13
CA PHE A 493 23.00 -12.59 15.46
C PHE A 493 23.33 -13.69 16.47
N ALA A 494 22.62 -14.83 16.42
CA ALA A 494 22.92 -15.98 17.26
C ALA A 494 24.29 -16.59 16.92
N VAL A 495 24.59 -16.79 15.64
CA VAL A 495 25.86 -17.36 15.16
C VAL A 495 27.01 -16.41 15.44
N HIS A 496 26.90 -15.12 15.15
CA HIS A 496 28.01 -14.17 15.36
C HIS A 496 28.33 -13.99 16.86
N ARG A 497 27.32 -13.91 17.74
CA ARG A 497 27.56 -13.85 19.19
C ARG A 497 28.09 -15.15 19.78
N LEU A 498 27.76 -16.29 19.19
CA LEU A 498 28.20 -17.59 19.67
C LEU A 498 29.51 -18.05 19.05
N VAL A 499 29.88 -17.61 17.84
CA VAL A 499 31.18 -17.93 17.20
C VAL A 499 32.33 -17.22 17.89
N GLU A 500 32.12 -16.01 18.45
CA GLU A 500 33.12 -15.31 19.26
C GLU A 500 33.39 -15.99 20.62
N ARG A 501 32.56 -16.93 21.05
CA ARG A 501 32.73 -17.71 22.28
C ARG A 501 32.72 -19.19 21.89
N ALA A 502 33.89 -19.81 21.77
CA ALA A 502 34.20 -21.14 21.22
C ALA A 502 33.36 -22.41 21.61
N ASP A 503 32.06 -22.30 21.89
CA ASP A 503 31.14 -23.38 22.26
C ASP A 503 30.32 -23.82 21.05
N SER A 504 30.94 -24.59 20.14
CA SER A 504 30.29 -25.15 18.95
C SER A 504 29.02 -25.95 19.26
N LEU A 505 28.94 -26.54 20.46
CA LEU A 505 27.81 -27.34 20.89
C LEU A 505 26.55 -26.51 21.15
N ARG A 506 26.68 -25.33 21.78
CA ARG A 506 25.56 -24.43 22.04
C ARG A 506 24.97 -23.91 20.74
N ILE A 507 25.84 -23.59 19.78
CA ILE A 507 25.46 -23.17 18.43
C ILE A 507 24.61 -24.24 17.76
N ALA A 508 25.05 -25.51 17.83
CA ALA A 508 24.32 -26.61 17.23
C ALA A 508 22.91 -26.79 17.83
N HIS A 509 22.77 -26.69 19.16
CA HIS A 509 21.46 -26.72 19.81
C HIS A 509 20.58 -25.54 19.40
N ALA A 510 21.13 -24.32 19.37
CA ALA A 510 20.41 -23.12 18.99
C ALA A 510 19.93 -23.15 17.52
N LEU A 511 20.78 -23.58 16.60
CA LEU A 511 20.43 -23.74 15.18
C LEU A 511 19.26 -24.70 14.98
N LEU A 512 19.25 -25.82 15.72
CA LEU A 512 18.15 -26.78 15.67
C LEU A 512 16.92 -26.37 16.51
N GLY A 513 16.99 -25.28 17.28
CA GLY A 513 15.91 -24.89 18.19
C GLY A 513 15.69 -25.87 19.35
N LEU A 514 16.77 -26.51 19.79
CA LEU A 514 16.79 -27.43 20.92
C LEU A 514 17.16 -26.70 22.21
N ARG A 515 16.74 -27.26 23.35
CA ARG A 515 17.24 -26.81 24.66
C ARG A 515 18.71 -27.18 24.79
N GLU A 516 19.48 -26.36 25.48
CA GLU A 516 20.88 -26.63 25.74
C GLU A 516 21.05 -27.94 26.52
N GLY A 517 21.96 -28.81 26.05
CA GLY A 517 22.22 -30.12 26.67
C GLY A 517 21.25 -31.24 26.27
N GLU A 518 20.37 -31.01 25.30
CA GLU A 518 19.46 -32.04 24.77
C GLU A 518 20.25 -33.14 24.02
N THR A 519 20.38 -34.32 24.62
CA THR A 519 21.08 -35.47 24.04
C THR A 519 20.14 -36.52 23.45
N ASN A 520 18.81 -36.38 23.58
CA ASN A 520 17.88 -37.37 23.08
C ASN A 520 17.89 -37.43 21.55
N ARG A 521 18.39 -38.54 21.00
CA ARG A 521 18.53 -38.75 19.55
C ARG A 521 17.22 -38.60 18.76
N ALA A 522 16.08 -38.96 19.35
CA ALA A 522 14.76 -38.78 18.72
C ALA A 522 14.28 -37.32 18.76
N ALA A 523 14.68 -36.55 19.79
CA ALA A 523 14.42 -35.11 19.83
C ALA A 523 15.28 -34.37 18.79
N ILE A 524 16.57 -34.69 18.71
CA ILE A 524 17.52 -34.13 17.74
C ILE A 524 17.05 -34.38 16.30
N ARG A 525 16.67 -35.62 15.96
CA ARG A 525 16.15 -35.95 14.61
C ARG A 525 14.88 -35.19 14.24
N ARG A 526 13.94 -35.04 15.18
CA ARG A 526 12.69 -34.28 14.94
C ARG A 526 12.96 -32.78 14.78
N ALA A 527 13.91 -32.24 15.54
CA ALA A 527 14.32 -30.85 15.40
C ALA A 527 15.02 -30.60 14.06
N TYR A 528 15.96 -31.47 13.68
CA TYR A 528 16.59 -31.42 12.35
C TYR A 528 15.56 -31.52 11.24
N HIS A 529 14.64 -32.49 11.27
CA HIS A 529 13.63 -32.65 10.22
C HIS A 529 12.75 -31.39 10.06
N ARG A 530 12.35 -30.75 11.16
CA ARG A 530 11.62 -29.47 11.08
C ARG A 530 12.47 -28.37 10.45
N ARG A 531 13.72 -28.19 10.92
CA ARG A 531 14.62 -27.17 10.37
C ARG A 531 15.02 -27.44 8.93
N SER A 532 15.20 -28.69 8.54
CA SER A 532 15.51 -29.05 7.17
C SER A 532 14.34 -28.72 6.26
N LEU A 533 13.09 -28.99 6.66
CA LEU A 533 11.91 -28.56 5.90
C LEU A 533 11.77 -27.04 5.84
N GLU A 534 12.21 -26.32 6.85
CA GLU A 534 12.20 -24.85 6.84
C GLU A 534 13.23 -24.25 5.89
N TRP A 535 14.43 -24.83 5.85
CA TRP A 535 15.61 -24.27 5.17
C TRP A 535 16.06 -25.05 3.92
N HIS A 536 15.31 -26.08 3.51
CA HIS A 536 15.69 -26.91 2.35
C HIS A 536 15.81 -26.04 1.09
N PRO A 537 16.88 -26.19 0.29
CA PRO A 537 17.05 -25.44 -0.96
C PRO A 537 15.81 -25.51 -1.87
N ASP A 538 15.17 -26.67 -1.97
CA ASP A 538 13.97 -26.87 -2.81
C ASP A 538 12.78 -25.99 -2.39
N LYS A 539 12.58 -25.77 -1.08
CA LYS A 539 11.50 -24.91 -0.58
C LYS A 539 11.72 -23.47 -1.01
N TRP A 540 12.98 -23.06 -1.08
CA TRP A 540 13.36 -21.72 -1.48
C TRP A 540 13.63 -21.63 -2.97
N HIS A 541 13.62 -22.71 -3.75
CA HIS A 541 14.10 -22.71 -5.13
C HIS A 541 13.37 -21.70 -6.03
N ALA A 542 12.04 -21.62 -5.93
CA ALA A 542 11.23 -20.63 -6.66
C ALA A 542 11.56 -19.18 -6.25
N LEU A 543 11.90 -18.95 -4.98
CA LEU A 543 12.30 -17.64 -4.44
C LEU A 543 13.77 -17.33 -4.73
N ALA A 544 14.63 -18.36 -4.73
CA ALA A 544 16.06 -18.28 -4.91
C ALA A 544 16.39 -17.78 -6.32
N VAL A 545 15.63 -18.21 -7.33
CA VAL A 545 15.76 -17.69 -8.70
C VAL A 545 15.46 -16.19 -8.79
N ALA A 546 14.56 -15.67 -7.94
CA ALA A 546 14.24 -14.25 -7.85
C ALA A 546 15.15 -13.47 -6.89
N LEU A 547 15.99 -14.17 -6.12
CA LEU A 547 16.91 -13.58 -5.16
C LEU A 547 18.22 -13.20 -5.84
N PRO A 548 18.88 -12.11 -5.39
CA PRO A 548 20.22 -11.77 -5.84
C PRO A 548 21.21 -12.91 -5.50
N PRO A 549 22.25 -13.15 -6.33
CA PRO A 549 23.16 -14.28 -6.13
C PRO A 549 23.83 -14.36 -4.76
N ALA A 550 24.07 -13.21 -4.10
CA ALA A 550 24.60 -13.19 -2.74
C ALA A 550 23.65 -13.88 -1.73
N TRP A 551 22.35 -13.67 -1.86
CA TRP A 551 21.34 -14.26 -0.98
C TRP A 551 21.10 -15.74 -1.26
N GLN A 552 21.23 -16.16 -2.52
CA GLN A 552 21.22 -17.58 -2.87
C GLN A 552 22.35 -18.33 -2.17
N GLN A 553 23.55 -17.75 -2.13
CA GLN A 553 24.70 -18.31 -1.40
C GLN A 553 24.47 -18.34 0.11
N THR A 554 23.95 -17.26 0.70
CA THR A 554 23.61 -17.20 2.13
C THR A 554 22.60 -18.29 2.51
N LEU A 555 21.55 -18.49 1.70
CA LEU A 555 20.56 -19.56 1.90
C LEU A 555 21.20 -20.95 1.89
N GLY A 556 22.07 -21.22 0.91
CA GLY A 556 22.83 -22.47 0.85
C GLY A 556 23.75 -22.66 2.06
N GLY A 557 24.37 -21.58 2.53
CA GLY A 557 25.19 -21.56 3.74
C GLY A 557 24.40 -21.92 5.00
N ILE A 558 23.20 -21.37 5.18
CA ILE A 558 22.35 -21.65 6.35
C ILE A 558 21.93 -23.12 6.39
N TYR A 559 21.50 -23.69 5.26
CA TYR A 559 21.15 -25.11 5.21
C TYR A 559 22.36 -25.99 5.56
N THR A 560 23.54 -25.64 5.04
CA THR A 560 24.79 -26.31 5.37
C THR A 560 25.09 -26.27 6.87
N LEU A 561 24.89 -25.12 7.52
CA LEU A 561 25.05 -24.97 8.98
C LEU A 561 24.06 -25.84 9.76
N VAL A 562 22.80 -25.92 9.32
CA VAL A 562 21.77 -26.79 9.93
C VAL A 562 22.17 -28.27 9.83
N THR A 563 22.68 -28.70 8.68
CA THR A 563 23.17 -30.07 8.48
C THR A 563 24.40 -30.36 9.35
N GLN A 564 25.36 -29.45 9.40
CA GLN A 564 26.55 -29.58 10.25
C GLN A 564 26.21 -29.65 11.74
N ALA A 565 25.27 -28.81 12.21
CA ALA A 565 24.78 -28.83 13.59
C ALA A 565 24.16 -30.20 13.95
N TYR A 566 23.35 -30.76 13.06
CA TYR A 566 22.78 -32.09 13.24
C TYR A 566 23.85 -33.18 13.31
N ASP A 567 24.80 -33.18 12.38
CA ASP A 567 25.89 -34.17 12.37
C ASP A 567 26.72 -34.11 13.65
N GLN A 568 26.97 -32.91 14.16
CA GLN A 568 27.73 -32.71 15.40
C GLN A 568 26.97 -33.26 16.62
N LEU A 569 25.68 -32.96 16.76
CA LEU A 569 24.87 -33.45 17.88
C LEU A 569 24.63 -34.97 17.82
N VAL A 570 24.46 -35.54 16.62
CA VAL A 570 24.28 -36.99 16.45
C VAL A 570 25.55 -37.76 16.78
N ARG A 571 26.74 -37.20 16.52
CA ARG A 571 28.01 -37.84 16.91
C ARG A 571 28.18 -37.92 18.42
N LEU A 572 27.69 -36.92 19.15
CA LEU A 572 27.81 -36.84 20.61
C LEU A 572 26.70 -37.60 21.36
N ALA A 573 25.57 -37.84 20.70
CA ALA A 573 24.49 -38.67 21.22
C ALA A 573 24.69 -40.19 20.93
N ARG A 574 25.86 -40.58 20.40
CA ARG A 574 26.32 -41.98 20.32
C ARG A 574 27.18 -42.27 21.52
#